data_AF-A0A6G3RDE9-F1
#
_entry.id   AF-A0A6G3RDE9-F1
#
_cell.length_a   1.000
_cell.length_b   1.000
_cell.length_c   1.000
_cell.angle_alpha   90.00
_cell.angle_beta   90.00
_cell.angle_gamma   90.00
#
_symmetry.space_group_name_H-M   'P 1'
#
loop_
_entity.id
_entity.type
_entity.pdbx_description
1 polymer ?
#
loop_
_entity_poly.entity_id
_entity_poly.type
_entity_poly.pdbx_seq_one_letter_code
_entity_poly.pdbx_strand_id
1 'polypeptide(L)'
;MNHRSDTTGALDEALERLHGTGPERLGRLTNHAPMAVEALTARGQAGAVHRWLDLYAPKLEEFPAPVEPVTEVNRSAALGDPRRAADWIAYFERQVAERPWRDVLARWWPRLLPGLYGGSTHPVIRVGHAVRTLEAGGPQDGPRLAELAHGLGYSAARLARVEGLP
;
A
#
# COMPACT_ATOMS: atom_id res chain seq x y z
N MET A 1 4.78 -18.96 14.05
CA MET A 1 4.58 -19.37 12.64
C MET A 1 5.87 -19.09 11.89
N ASN A 2 6.45 -20.10 11.23
CA ASN A 2 7.68 -19.93 10.44
C ASN A 2 7.32 -19.19 9.15
N HIS A 3 7.59 -17.88 9.07
CA HIS A 3 7.41 -17.12 7.84
C HIS A 3 8.55 -17.52 6.90
N ARG A 4 8.25 -18.25 5.81
CA ARG A 4 9.26 -18.45 4.76
C ARG A 4 9.40 -17.12 4.02
N SER A 5 10.62 -16.57 4.03
CA SER A 5 11.01 -15.48 3.16
C SER A 5 10.96 -15.96 1.70
N ASP A 6 10.45 -15.11 0.81
CA ASP A 6 10.55 -15.36 -0.62
C ASP A 6 11.99 -15.19 -1.08
N THR A 7 12.62 -16.29 -1.48
CA THR A 7 13.96 -16.30 -2.06
C THR A 7 13.94 -16.33 -3.58
N THR A 8 12.75 -16.37 -4.21
CA THR A 8 12.59 -16.51 -5.66
C THR A 8 12.55 -15.17 -6.40
N GLY A 9 12.25 -14.06 -5.69
CA GLY A 9 12.08 -12.73 -6.28
C GLY A 9 10.70 -12.46 -6.88
N ALA A 10 9.85 -13.48 -6.97
CA ALA A 10 8.53 -13.37 -7.61
C ALA A 10 7.61 -12.33 -6.95
N LEU A 11 7.68 -12.18 -5.62
CA LEU A 11 6.94 -11.12 -4.93
C LEU A 11 7.42 -9.73 -5.35
N ASP A 12 8.73 -9.53 -5.41
CA ASP A 12 9.32 -8.22 -5.68
C ASP A 12 9.01 -7.77 -7.11
N GLU A 13 9.17 -8.67 -8.09
CA GLU A 13 8.78 -8.43 -9.49
C GLU A 13 7.27 -8.17 -9.65
N ALA A 14 6.43 -8.89 -8.91
CA ALA A 14 4.98 -8.69 -8.95
C ALA A 14 4.57 -7.35 -8.34
N LEU A 15 5.21 -6.94 -7.24
CA LEU A 15 5.00 -5.65 -6.61
C LEU A 15 5.40 -4.51 -7.54
N GLU A 16 6.57 -4.58 -8.20
CA GLU A 16 7.02 -3.58 -9.18
C GLU A 16 5.99 -3.36 -10.30
N ARG A 17 5.47 -4.45 -10.87
CA ARG A 17 4.41 -4.38 -11.88
C ARG A 17 3.13 -3.74 -11.34
N LEU A 18 2.77 -4.05 -10.09
CA LEU A 18 1.56 -3.55 -9.45
C LEU A 18 1.66 -2.09 -9.01
N HIS A 19 2.84 -1.60 -8.68
CA HIS A 19 3.08 -0.21 -8.31
C HIS A 19 2.86 0.76 -9.49
N GLY A 20 2.82 0.26 -10.72
CA GLY A 20 2.34 1.03 -11.89
C GLY A 20 0.82 1.19 -11.99
N THR A 21 0.04 0.62 -11.06
CA THR A 21 -1.44 0.62 -11.13
C THR A 21 -2.09 1.23 -9.89
N GLY A 22 -3.25 1.84 -10.10
CA GLY A 22 -4.03 2.52 -9.06
C GLY A 22 -4.48 1.58 -7.93
N PRO A 23 -4.79 2.15 -6.76
CA PRO A 23 -5.20 1.37 -5.59
C PRO A 23 -6.64 0.85 -5.68
N GLU A 24 -7.41 1.25 -6.69
CA GLU A 24 -8.83 0.96 -6.82
C GLU A 24 -9.24 0.68 -8.27
N ARG A 25 -10.39 0.03 -8.39
CA ARG A 25 -11.15 -0.23 -9.60
C ARG A 25 -12.55 0.36 -9.44
N LEU A 26 -13.13 0.94 -10.49
CA LEU A 26 -14.46 1.56 -10.46
C LEU A 26 -14.64 2.56 -9.29
N GLY A 27 -13.56 3.28 -8.95
CA GLY A 27 -13.51 4.36 -7.95
C GLY A 27 -13.80 3.98 -6.49
N ARG A 28 -13.92 2.68 -6.16
CA ARG A 28 -14.14 2.22 -4.77
C ARG A 28 -13.75 0.78 -4.47
N LEU A 29 -13.61 -0.07 -5.49
CA LEU A 29 -13.27 -1.47 -5.29
C LEU A 29 -11.75 -1.56 -5.16
N THR A 30 -11.24 -1.86 -3.97
CA THR A 30 -9.79 -1.93 -3.77
C THR A 30 -9.13 -2.90 -4.74
N ASN A 31 -7.96 -2.52 -5.25
CA ASN A 31 -7.04 -3.41 -5.95
C ASN A 31 -6.46 -4.41 -4.94
N HIS A 32 -6.91 -5.66 -5.01
CA HIS A 32 -6.47 -6.72 -4.10
C HIS A 32 -5.15 -7.36 -4.48
N ALA A 33 -4.64 -7.09 -5.68
CA ALA A 33 -3.51 -7.84 -6.21
C ALA A 33 -2.26 -7.80 -5.31
N PRO A 34 -1.83 -6.66 -4.74
CA PRO A 34 -0.66 -6.64 -3.86
C PRO A 34 -0.81 -7.55 -2.62
N MET A 35 -2.01 -7.57 -2.03
CA MET A 35 -2.31 -8.43 -0.88
C MET A 35 -2.38 -9.90 -1.29
N ALA A 36 -2.91 -10.20 -2.47
CA ALA A 36 -3.04 -11.56 -2.98
C ALA A 36 -1.68 -12.15 -3.37
N VAL A 37 -0.80 -11.39 -4.04
CA VAL A 37 0.54 -11.87 -4.41
C VAL A 37 1.41 -12.10 -3.17
N GLU A 38 1.33 -11.20 -2.17
CA GLU A 38 1.98 -11.45 -0.87
C GLU A 38 1.46 -12.73 -0.22
N ALA A 39 0.14 -12.93 -0.20
CA ALA A 39 -0.45 -14.10 0.44
C ALA A 39 -0.08 -15.41 -0.28
N LEU A 40 -0.05 -15.41 -1.61
CA LEU A 40 0.41 -16.58 -2.39
C LEU A 40 1.87 -16.91 -2.06
N THR A 41 2.74 -15.90 -2.09
CA THR A 41 4.16 -16.08 -1.80
C THR A 41 4.41 -16.54 -0.38
N ALA A 42 3.78 -15.90 0.62
CA ALA A 42 3.88 -16.28 2.03
C ALA A 42 3.43 -17.72 2.31
N ARG A 43 2.61 -18.30 1.42
CA ARG A 43 2.10 -19.67 1.48
C ARG A 43 2.87 -20.64 0.57
N GLY A 44 4.02 -20.24 0.06
CA GLY A 44 4.91 -21.07 -0.75
C GLY A 44 4.45 -21.27 -2.19
N GLN A 45 3.57 -20.39 -2.69
CA GLN A 45 3.01 -20.45 -4.06
C GLN A 45 3.62 -19.39 -4.98
N ALA A 46 4.89 -19.03 -4.77
CA ALA A 46 5.59 -18.02 -5.57
C ALA A 46 5.54 -18.31 -7.09
N GLY A 47 5.67 -19.59 -7.49
CA GLY A 47 5.59 -20.01 -8.90
C GLY A 47 4.22 -19.79 -9.57
N ALA A 48 3.16 -19.51 -8.81
CA ALA A 48 1.84 -19.20 -9.35
C ALA A 48 1.56 -17.69 -9.48
N VAL A 49 2.41 -16.83 -8.89
CA VAL A 49 2.15 -15.39 -8.74
C VAL A 49 1.93 -14.69 -10.07
N HIS A 50 2.87 -14.80 -11.02
CA HIS A 50 2.76 -14.08 -12.29
C HIS A 50 1.58 -14.55 -13.14
N ARG A 51 1.33 -15.87 -13.16
CA ARG A 51 0.17 -16.44 -13.85
C ARG A 51 -1.15 -15.92 -13.26
N TRP A 52 -1.25 -15.88 -11.93
CA TRP A 52 -2.41 -15.32 -11.26
C TRP A 52 -2.56 -13.82 -11.57
N LEU A 53 -1.45 -13.09 -11.57
CA LEU A 53 -1.43 -11.65 -11.86
C LEU A 53 -1.88 -11.34 -13.29
N ASP A 54 -1.48 -12.14 -14.28
CA ASP A 54 -1.93 -12.00 -15.66
C ASP A 54 -3.45 -12.18 -15.81
N LEU A 55 -4.03 -13.11 -15.06
CA LEU A 55 -5.48 -13.30 -15.00
C LEU A 55 -6.21 -12.16 -14.27
N TYR A 56 -5.53 -11.52 -13.31
CA TYR A 56 -6.07 -10.38 -12.58
C TYR A 56 -5.91 -9.06 -13.34
N ALA A 57 -4.90 -8.93 -14.21
CA ALA A 57 -4.51 -7.68 -14.88
C ALA A 57 -5.66 -6.89 -15.54
N PRO A 58 -6.67 -7.52 -16.20
CA PRO A 58 -7.82 -6.79 -16.74
C PRO A 58 -8.68 -6.05 -15.69
N LYS A 59 -8.45 -6.32 -14.40
CA LYS A 59 -9.10 -5.65 -13.27
C LYS A 59 -8.36 -4.39 -12.79
N LEU A 60 -7.10 -4.22 -13.17
CA LEU A 60 -6.27 -3.10 -12.75
C LEU A 60 -6.67 -1.83 -13.53
N GLU A 61 -6.63 -0.69 -12.84
CA GLU A 61 -6.89 0.63 -13.41
C GLU A 61 -5.66 1.52 -13.15
N GLU A 62 -5.55 2.60 -13.92
CA GLU A 62 -4.48 3.59 -13.75
C GLU A 62 -4.64 4.40 -12.45
N PHE A 63 -3.59 5.10 -12.03
CA PHE A 63 -3.71 6.06 -10.94
C PHE A 63 -4.59 7.25 -11.33
N PRO A 64 -5.27 7.89 -10.36
CA PRO A 64 -5.68 9.27 -10.56
C PRO A 64 -4.45 10.13 -10.87
N ALA A 65 -4.59 11.08 -11.79
CA ALA A 65 -3.52 12.03 -12.10
C ALA A 65 -3.09 12.78 -10.81
N PRO A 66 -1.77 12.99 -10.59
CA PRO A 66 -1.29 13.82 -9.50
C PRO A 66 -1.93 15.21 -9.53
N VAL A 67 -2.29 15.75 -8.36
CA VAL A 67 -2.93 17.06 -8.25
C VAL A 67 -1.93 18.10 -7.76
N GLU A 68 -1.32 17.82 -6.61
CA GLU A 68 -0.33 18.70 -5.97
C GLU A 68 0.53 17.85 -5.03
N PRO A 69 1.86 18.04 -5.00
CA PRO A 69 2.70 17.35 -4.02
C PRO A 69 2.23 17.56 -2.59
N VAL A 70 2.06 16.46 -1.84
CA VAL A 70 1.83 16.54 -0.39
C VAL A 70 3.13 16.96 0.31
N THR A 71 3.03 17.94 1.22
CA THR A 71 4.11 18.55 1.99
C THR A 71 3.73 18.63 3.47
N GLU A 72 4.68 18.94 4.34
CA GLU A 72 4.39 19.15 5.77
C GLU A 72 3.35 20.26 6.02
N VAL A 73 3.28 21.26 5.13
CA VAL A 73 2.37 22.40 5.23
C VAL A 73 0.95 22.04 4.81
N ASN A 74 0.79 21.33 3.68
CA ASN A 74 -0.53 21.06 3.11
C ASN A 74 -1.13 19.68 3.48
N ARG A 75 -0.35 18.78 4.10
CA ARG A 75 -0.77 17.38 4.36
C ARG A 75 -2.08 17.26 5.12
N SER A 76 -2.34 18.14 6.08
CA SER A 76 -3.57 18.06 6.89
C SER A 76 -4.82 18.32 6.04
N ALA A 77 -4.72 19.24 5.08
CA ALA A 77 -5.81 19.58 4.16
C ALA A 77 -5.97 18.54 3.04
N ALA A 78 -4.93 17.76 2.73
CA ALA A 78 -4.97 16.73 1.69
C ALA A 78 -5.54 15.38 2.16
N LEU A 79 -5.74 15.17 3.47
CA LEU A 79 -6.23 13.90 4.01
C LEU A 79 -7.69 13.64 3.59
N GLY A 80 -7.97 12.39 3.24
CA GLY A 80 -9.33 11.95 2.91
C GLY A 80 -9.83 12.33 1.52
N ASP A 81 -8.97 12.88 0.65
CA ASP A 81 -9.30 13.11 -0.76
C ASP A 81 -8.78 11.95 -1.65
N PRO A 82 -9.66 11.09 -2.19
CA PRO A 82 -9.25 9.95 -3.01
C PRO A 82 -8.51 10.34 -4.29
N ARG A 83 -8.73 11.54 -4.80
CA ARG A 83 -8.05 12.06 -6.00
C ARG A 83 -6.56 12.27 -5.75
N ARG A 84 -6.18 12.46 -4.48
CA ARG A 84 -4.80 12.68 -4.03
C ARG A 84 -4.02 11.38 -3.79
N ALA A 85 -4.54 10.22 -4.20
CA ALA A 85 -3.88 8.94 -3.94
C ALA A 85 -2.44 8.88 -4.49
N ALA A 86 -2.22 9.33 -5.73
CA ALA A 86 -0.87 9.39 -6.31
C ALA A 86 0.05 10.33 -5.50
N ASP A 87 -0.45 11.49 -5.07
CA ASP A 87 0.34 12.47 -4.31
C ASP A 87 0.73 11.95 -2.92
N TRP A 88 -0.19 11.25 -2.26
CA TRP A 88 0.05 10.64 -0.96
C TRP A 88 1.04 9.49 -1.05
N ILE A 89 0.94 8.63 -2.06
CA ILE A 89 1.88 7.53 -2.28
C ILE A 89 3.28 8.10 -2.52
N ALA A 90 3.42 9.09 -3.41
CA ALA A 90 4.69 9.76 -3.65
C ALA A 90 5.27 10.41 -2.39
N TYR A 91 4.43 10.98 -1.51
CA TYR A 91 4.88 11.49 -0.22
C TYR A 91 5.45 10.38 0.67
N PHE A 92 4.75 9.26 0.81
CA PHE A 92 5.23 8.17 1.65
C PHE A 92 6.46 7.48 1.07
N GLU A 93 6.60 7.36 -0.24
CA GLU A 93 7.82 6.87 -0.90
C GLU A 93 9.05 7.69 -0.49
N ARG A 94 8.93 9.03 -0.51
CA ARG A 94 9.99 9.91 0.00
C ARG A 94 10.24 9.70 1.49
N GLN A 95 9.19 9.58 2.30
CA GLN A 95 9.35 9.38 3.74
C GLN A 95 10.09 8.09 4.10
N VAL A 96 9.78 6.99 3.42
CA VAL A 96 10.42 5.69 3.67
C VAL A 96 11.82 5.59 3.07
N ALA A 97 12.12 6.37 2.02
CA ALA A 97 13.49 6.50 1.50
C ALA A 97 14.41 7.30 2.44
N GLU A 98 13.86 8.27 3.18
CA GLU A 98 14.63 9.16 4.06
C GLU A 98 14.74 8.66 5.52
N ARG A 99 13.86 7.76 5.95
CA ARG A 99 13.74 7.35 7.35
C ARG A 99 13.45 5.85 7.47
N PRO A 100 13.85 5.20 8.59
CA PRO A 100 13.43 3.84 8.87
C PRO A 100 11.92 3.69 8.76
N TRP A 101 11.47 2.67 8.03
CA TRP A 101 10.04 2.47 7.76
C TRP A 101 9.20 2.34 9.03
N ARG A 102 9.79 1.77 10.10
CA ARG A 102 9.16 1.65 11.42
C ARG A 102 8.85 3.01 12.02
N ASP A 103 9.73 4.00 11.84
CA ASP A 103 9.55 5.36 12.34
C ASP A 103 8.46 6.09 11.55
N VAL A 104 8.41 5.87 10.24
CA VAL A 104 7.35 6.39 9.38
C VAL A 104 6.00 5.82 9.80
N LEU A 105 5.91 4.49 9.96
CA LEU A 105 4.71 3.80 10.40
C LEU A 105 4.27 4.28 11.79
N ALA A 106 5.17 4.31 12.78
CA ALA A 106 4.86 4.75 14.14
C ALA A 106 4.37 6.21 14.18
N ARG A 107 4.96 7.09 13.35
CA ARG A 107 4.52 8.48 13.21
C ARG A 107 3.11 8.57 12.61
N TRP A 108 2.81 7.78 11.58
CA TRP A 108 1.57 7.95 10.83
C TRP A 108 0.41 7.11 11.33
N TRP A 109 0.68 5.99 12.00
CA TRP A 109 -0.36 5.09 12.49
C TRP A 109 -1.44 5.78 13.34
N PRO A 110 -1.12 6.59 14.37
CA PRO A 110 -2.14 7.28 15.16
C PRO A 110 -2.96 8.32 14.37
N ARG A 111 -2.40 8.85 13.26
CA ARG A 111 -3.07 9.84 12.41
C ARG A 111 -4.06 9.20 11.44
N LEU A 112 -3.76 7.97 11.01
CA LEU A 112 -4.55 7.21 10.04
C LEU A 112 -5.61 6.32 10.71
N LEU A 113 -5.34 5.84 11.93
CA LEU A 113 -6.23 4.95 12.68
C LEU A 113 -7.67 5.48 12.83
N PRO A 114 -7.94 6.79 13.05
CA PRO A 114 -9.31 7.29 13.14
C PRO A 114 -10.16 7.10 11.87
N GLY A 115 -9.52 6.87 10.71
CA GLY A 115 -10.21 6.58 9.45
C GLY A 115 -10.07 5.14 8.98
N LEU A 116 -9.87 4.19 9.89
CA LEU A 116 -9.68 2.77 9.61
C LEU A 116 -10.71 2.17 8.65
N TYR A 117 -11.96 2.63 8.73
CA TYR A 117 -13.08 2.14 7.90
C TYR A 117 -13.02 2.65 6.44
N GLY A 118 -12.22 3.68 6.18
CA GLY A 118 -11.98 4.20 4.83
C GLY A 118 -11.50 3.12 3.88
N GLY A 119 -12.09 3.06 2.68
CA GLY A 119 -11.79 2.00 1.71
C GLY A 119 -12.18 0.60 2.21
N SER A 120 -13.23 0.49 3.02
CA SER A 120 -13.72 -0.79 3.57
C SER A 120 -12.63 -1.57 4.29
N THR A 121 -11.79 -0.89 5.08
CA THR A 121 -10.62 -1.42 5.81
C THR A 121 -9.49 -2.01 4.95
N HIS A 122 -9.61 -2.02 3.62
CA HIS A 122 -8.57 -2.60 2.77
C HIS A 122 -7.25 -1.82 2.76
N PRO A 123 -7.22 -0.47 2.86
CA PRO A 123 -5.94 0.24 2.98
C PRO A 123 -5.12 -0.24 4.18
N VAL A 124 -5.75 -0.45 5.33
CA VAL A 124 -5.04 -0.94 6.52
C VAL A 124 -4.61 -2.40 6.38
N ILE A 125 -5.43 -3.23 5.73
CA ILE A 125 -5.06 -4.62 5.44
C ILE A 125 -3.83 -4.63 4.54
N ARG A 126 -3.79 -3.79 3.49
CA ARG A 126 -2.64 -3.62 2.61
C ARG A 126 -1.37 -3.24 3.37
N VAL A 127 -1.45 -2.26 4.29
CA VAL A 127 -0.34 -1.93 5.20
C VAL A 127 0.11 -3.16 6.01
N GLY A 128 -0.82 -3.92 6.55
CA GLY A 128 -0.51 -5.15 7.29
C GLY A 128 0.21 -6.21 6.45
N HIS A 129 -0.17 -6.39 5.19
CA HIS A 129 0.53 -7.26 4.24
C HIS A 129 1.96 -6.75 3.99
N ALA A 130 2.14 -5.46 3.71
CA ALA A 130 3.46 -4.85 3.50
C ALA A 130 4.38 -5.02 4.72
N VAL A 131 3.86 -4.77 5.93
CA VAL A 131 4.61 -4.96 7.18
C VAL A 131 5.03 -6.42 7.36
N ARG A 132 4.17 -7.40 7.08
CA ARG A 132 4.57 -8.81 7.14
C ARG A 132 5.74 -9.11 6.21
N THR A 133 5.70 -8.61 4.98
CA THR A 133 6.79 -8.78 4.02
C THR A 133 8.10 -8.17 4.51
N LEU A 134 8.05 -7.00 5.15
CA LEU A 134 9.24 -6.34 5.74
C LEU A 134 9.78 -7.05 7.00
N GLU A 135 8.92 -7.75 7.74
CA GLU A 135 9.29 -8.55 8.93
C GLU A 135 9.74 -9.97 8.59
N ALA A 136 9.35 -10.52 7.43
CA ALA A 136 9.60 -11.91 7.04
C ALA A 136 11.08 -12.26 6.75
N GLY A 137 11.98 -11.28 6.87
CA GLY A 137 13.39 -11.40 6.51
C GLY A 137 13.63 -11.29 4.99
N GLY A 138 14.82 -10.85 4.62
CA GLY A 138 15.17 -10.43 3.25
C GLY A 138 15.43 -8.94 3.15
N PRO A 139 15.69 -8.41 1.94
CA PRO A 139 15.94 -6.99 1.73
C PRO A 139 14.75 -6.14 2.20
N GLN A 140 15.04 -5.06 2.93
CA GLN A 140 14.05 -4.07 3.40
C GLN A 140 14.10 -2.81 2.54
N ASP A 141 14.16 -3.01 1.23
CA ASP A 141 14.35 -1.97 0.23
C ASP A 141 13.44 -2.22 -0.98
N GLY A 142 13.56 -1.32 -1.96
CA GLY A 142 12.92 -1.47 -3.26
C GLY A 142 11.41 -1.73 -3.18
N PRO A 143 10.88 -2.77 -3.84
CA PRO A 143 9.44 -2.98 -3.98
C PRO A 143 8.71 -3.22 -2.65
N ARG A 144 9.35 -3.86 -1.67
CA ARG A 144 8.71 -4.16 -0.37
C ARG A 144 8.47 -2.88 0.43
N LEU A 145 9.44 -1.97 0.36
CA LEU A 145 9.35 -0.67 1.01
C LEU A 145 8.36 0.25 0.29
N ALA A 146 8.36 0.23 -1.05
CA ALA A 146 7.36 0.91 -1.86
C ALA A 146 5.95 0.42 -1.54
N GLU A 147 5.73 -0.88 -1.37
CA GLU A 147 4.40 -1.41 -1.02
C GLU A 147 3.85 -0.87 0.31
N LEU A 148 4.73 -0.64 1.30
CA LEU A 148 4.33 0.07 2.52
C LEU A 148 3.89 1.51 2.23
N ALA A 149 4.64 2.23 1.38
CA ALA A 149 4.27 3.58 0.97
C ALA A 149 2.93 3.62 0.22
N HIS A 150 2.68 2.64 -0.66
CA HIS A 150 1.40 2.50 -1.35
C HIS A 150 0.24 2.27 -0.36
N GLY A 151 0.43 1.37 0.62
CA GLY A 151 -0.58 1.11 1.66
C GLY A 151 -0.89 2.33 2.52
N LEU A 152 0.15 3.05 2.97
CA LEU A 152 0.01 4.27 3.77
C LEU A 152 -0.62 5.41 2.97
N GLY A 153 -0.18 5.61 1.74
CA GLY A 153 -0.71 6.64 0.86
C GLY A 153 -2.17 6.42 0.50
N TYR A 154 -2.55 5.17 0.24
CA TYR A 154 -3.94 4.80 0.04
C TYR A 154 -4.79 5.03 1.31
N SER A 155 -4.26 4.69 2.49
CA SER A 155 -4.93 4.94 3.77
C SER A 155 -5.15 6.44 4.02
N ALA A 156 -4.18 7.28 3.67
CA ALA A 156 -4.28 8.73 3.81
C ALA A 156 -5.32 9.33 2.85
N ALA A 157 -5.32 8.90 1.58
CA ALA A 157 -6.29 9.35 0.58
C ALA A 157 -7.73 8.91 0.88
N ARG A 158 -7.90 7.77 1.58
CA ARG A 158 -9.22 7.25 1.99
C ARG A 158 -9.56 7.53 3.45
N LEU A 159 -8.81 8.38 4.15
CA LEU A 159 -9.11 8.71 5.54
C LEU A 159 -10.51 9.30 5.66
N ALA A 160 -11.44 8.52 6.21
CA ALA A 160 -12.80 8.95 6.51
C ALA A 160 -13.02 8.80 8.00
N ARG A 161 -13.05 9.91 8.74
CA ARG A 161 -13.35 9.91 10.17
C ARG A 161 -14.84 9.66 10.37
N VAL A 162 -15.19 8.90 11.40
CA VAL A 162 -16.57 8.83 11.87
C VAL A 162 -16.89 10.17 12.53
N GLU A 163 -17.79 10.95 11.93
CA GLU A 163 -18.31 12.16 12.56
C GLU A 163 -19.26 11.76 13.71
N GLY A 164 -19.10 12.39 14.88
CA GLY A 164 -20.04 12.24 15.99
C GLY A 164 -19.68 11.23 17.09
N LEU A 165 -18.44 10.73 17.16
CA LEU A 165 -17.92 10.13 18.39
C LEU A 165 -17.21 11.20 19.23
N PRO A 166 -17.56 11.36 20.52
CA PRO A 166 -17.02 12.41 21.39
C PRO A 166 -15.51 12.28 21.64
#